data_AF-A0A2D0KVW0-F1
#
_entry.id   AF-A0A2D0KVW0-F1
#
_cell.length_a   1.000
_cell.length_b   1.000
_cell.length_c   1.000
_cell.angle_alpha   90.00
_cell.angle_beta   90.00
_cell.angle_gamma   90.00
#
_symmetry.space_group_name_H-M   'P 1'
#
loop_
_entity.id
_entity.type
_entity.pdbx_description
1 polymer ?
#
loop_
_entity_poly.entity_id
_entity_poly.type
_entity_poly.pdbx_seq_one_letter_code
_entity_poly.pdbx_strand_id
1 'polypeptide(L)'
;MEIAKTVKNTRDTRKAQMLESYFHKKVFEFGNNELASEMGIHPSKLSKDKNRIARLASLMIVNLGLPEWAFEIFDADSKPVVVIEGIYAERLIQALESEGKVKRKTSKAATNEASEMQIEMSI
;
A
#
# COMPACT_ATOMS: atom_id res chain seq x y z
N MET A 1 31.62 -3.38 37.80
CA MET A 1 31.45 -2.41 36.69
C MET A 1 30.48 -3.04 35.71
N GLU A 2 29.18 -2.79 35.88
CA GLU A 2 28.17 -3.27 34.93
C GLU A 2 28.31 -2.46 33.65
N ILE A 3 28.90 -3.06 32.63
CA ILE A 3 28.84 -2.51 31.28
C ILE A 3 27.43 -2.81 30.78
N ALA A 4 26.50 -1.91 31.09
CA ALA A 4 25.23 -1.84 30.39
C ALA A 4 25.59 -1.80 28.90
N LYS A 5 25.28 -2.88 28.18
CA LYS A 5 25.45 -2.97 26.73
C LYS A 5 24.55 -1.89 26.12
N THR A 6 25.09 -0.69 25.93
CA THR A 6 24.46 0.34 25.13
C THR A 6 24.45 -0.20 23.71
N VAL A 7 23.37 -0.91 23.35
CA VAL A 7 23.08 -1.24 21.95
C VAL A 7 23.06 0.09 21.24
N LYS A 8 24.08 0.38 20.42
CA LYS A 8 24.13 1.59 19.59
C LYS A 8 22.86 1.56 18.74
N ASN A 9 21.88 2.36 19.13
CA ASN A 9 20.53 2.34 18.59
C ASN A 9 20.53 3.13 17.27
N THR A 10 21.20 2.56 16.28
CA THR A 10 21.16 3.03 14.90
C THR A 10 19.78 2.76 14.30
N ARG A 11 19.42 3.49 13.24
CA ARG A 11 18.14 3.32 12.54
C ARG A 11 17.91 1.86 12.12
N ASP A 12 18.97 1.19 11.68
CA ASP A 12 18.90 -0.20 11.19
C ASP A 12 18.77 -1.21 12.33
N THR A 13 19.45 -0.98 13.47
CA THR A 13 19.23 -1.83 14.66
C THR A 13 17.80 -1.75 15.18
N ARG A 14 17.15 -0.58 15.10
CA ARG A 14 15.75 -0.42 15.51
C ARG A 14 14.79 -1.13 14.54
N LYS A 15 15.04 -1.03 13.23
CA LYS A 15 14.28 -1.78 12.22
C LYS A 15 14.39 -3.29 12.44
N ALA A 16 15.60 -3.79 12.70
CA ALA A 16 15.83 -5.22 12.96
C ALA A 16 15.09 -5.70 14.22
N GLN A 17 15.09 -4.91 15.31
CA GLN A 17 14.34 -5.24 16.53
C GLN A 17 12.81 -5.25 16.31
N MET A 18 12.29 -4.31 15.51
CA MET A 18 10.87 -4.30 15.16
C MET A 18 10.49 -5.52 14.33
N LEU A 19 11.33 -5.91 13.37
CA LEU A 19 11.12 -7.08 12.53
C LEU A 19 11.23 -8.39 13.33
N GLU A 20 12.16 -8.47 14.29
CA GLU A 20 12.28 -9.60 15.21
C GLU A 20 11.00 -9.77 16.04
N SER A 21 10.47 -8.65 16.56
CA SER A 21 9.22 -8.64 17.33
C SER A 21 8.03 -9.10 16.48
N TYR A 22 7.98 -8.66 15.22
CA TYR A 22 6.98 -9.12 14.26
C TYR A 22 7.05 -10.63 14.03
N PHE A 23 8.25 -11.17 13.78
CA PHE A 23 8.42 -12.61 13.57
C PHE A 23 8.04 -13.43 14.80
N HIS A 24 8.41 -12.98 16.00
CA HIS A 24 7.97 -13.64 17.22
C HIS A 24 6.45 -13.72 17.31
N LYS A 25 5.75 -12.61 17.07
CA LYS A 25 4.28 -12.59 17.05
C LYS A 25 3.72 -13.58 16.03
N LYS A 26 4.27 -13.60 14.81
CA LYS A 26 3.83 -14.52 13.75
C LYS A 26 4.10 -15.98 14.08
N VAL A 27 5.23 -16.30 14.71
CA VAL A 27 5.53 -17.67 15.19
C VAL A 27 4.50 -18.12 16.24
N PHE A 28 4.05 -17.21 17.11
CA PHE A 28 2.99 -17.52 18.07
C PHE A 28 1.63 -17.74 17.39
N GLU A 29 1.28 -16.97 16.36
CA GLU A 29 0.04 -17.13 15.57
C GLU A 29 0.04 -18.43 14.74
N PHE A 30 1.19 -18.77 14.14
CA PHE A 30 1.36 -19.95 13.29
C PHE A 30 1.50 -21.25 14.10
N GLY A 31 2.12 -21.18 15.27
CA GLY A 31 2.35 -22.34 16.13
C GLY A 31 3.71 -23.01 15.89
N ASN A 32 4.33 -23.46 16.97
CA ASN A 32 5.71 -23.98 16.93
C ASN A 32 5.83 -25.31 16.16
N ASN A 33 4.84 -26.19 16.22
CA ASN A 33 4.96 -27.52 15.60
C ASN A 33 4.90 -27.43 14.06
N GLU A 34 3.97 -26.63 13.54
CA GLU A 34 3.81 -26.40 12.10
C GLU A 34 5.04 -25.68 11.55
N LEU A 35 5.48 -24.62 12.21
CA LEU A 35 6.68 -23.89 11.79
C LEU A 35 7.94 -24.76 11.81
N ALA A 36 8.07 -25.63 12.82
CA ALA A 36 9.19 -26.56 12.92
C ALA A 36 9.20 -27.53 11.72
N SER A 37 8.03 -28.06 11.36
CA SER A 37 7.86 -28.95 10.20
C SER A 37 8.26 -28.25 8.90
N GLU A 38 7.76 -27.03 8.64
CA GLU A 38 8.07 -26.30 7.41
C GLU A 38 9.55 -25.91 7.31
N MET A 39 10.16 -25.52 8.42
CA MET A 39 11.58 -25.15 8.46
C MET A 39 12.52 -26.37 8.50
N GLY A 40 11.99 -27.60 8.54
CA GLY A 40 12.79 -28.82 8.67
C GLY A 40 13.54 -28.91 10.01
N ILE A 41 13.02 -28.27 11.05
CA ILE A 41 13.59 -28.23 12.40
C ILE A 41 12.81 -29.20 13.28
N HIS A 42 13.49 -29.96 14.14
CA HIS A 42 12.80 -30.79 15.11
C HIS A 42 12.02 -29.90 16.12
N PRO A 43 10.74 -30.18 16.44
CA PRO A 43 9.91 -29.29 17.29
C PRO A 43 10.54 -28.92 18.63
N SER A 44 11.24 -29.87 19.27
CA SER A 44 11.94 -29.63 20.54
C SER A 44 13.13 -28.66 20.45
N LYS A 45 13.71 -28.49 19.26
CA LYS A 45 14.81 -27.54 19.00
C LYS A 45 14.29 -26.15 18.65
N LEU A 46 13.14 -26.06 17.96
CA LEU A 46 12.58 -24.78 17.56
C LEU A 46 12.34 -23.86 18.77
N SER A 47 11.82 -24.38 19.88
CA SER A 47 11.58 -23.57 21.09
C SER A 47 12.83 -22.85 21.62
N LYS A 48 14.03 -23.42 21.40
CA LYS A 48 15.31 -22.80 21.78
C LYS A 48 15.84 -21.89 20.68
N ASP A 49 15.69 -22.30 19.42
CA ASP A 49 16.32 -21.63 18.30
C ASP A 49 15.49 -20.48 17.71
N LYS A 50 14.18 -20.43 17.95
CA LYS A 50 13.27 -19.43 17.36
C LYS A 50 13.72 -17.99 17.58
N ASN A 51 14.20 -17.66 18.78
CA ASN A 51 14.69 -16.31 19.08
C ASN A 51 15.95 -15.98 18.27
N ARG A 52 16.84 -16.96 18.12
CA ARG A 52 18.05 -16.81 17.32
C ARG A 52 17.72 -16.66 15.84
N ILE A 53 16.81 -17.49 15.33
CA ILE A 53 16.37 -17.49 13.94
C ILE A 53 15.70 -16.15 13.60
N ALA A 54 14.74 -15.71 14.41
CA ALA A 54 14.04 -14.43 14.21
C ALA A 54 15.02 -13.24 14.18
N ARG A 55 15.97 -13.21 15.11
CA ARG A 55 17.01 -12.17 15.15
C ARG A 55 17.92 -12.20 13.92
N LEU A 56 18.41 -13.37 13.52
CA LEU A 56 19.29 -13.51 12.35
C LEU A 56 18.57 -13.15 11.06
N ALA A 57 17.35 -13.65 10.87
CA ALA A 57 16.52 -13.30 9.70
C ALA A 57 16.27 -11.79 9.62
N SER A 58 15.97 -11.16 10.77
CA SER A 58 15.74 -9.71 10.82
C SER A 58 16.98 -8.89 10.43
N LEU A 59 18.16 -9.32 10.87
CA LEU A 59 19.42 -8.68 10.48
C LEU A 59 19.72 -8.88 8.99
N MET A 60 19.46 -10.08 8.45
CA MET A 60 19.65 -10.34 7.03
C MET A 60 18.74 -9.46 6.18
N ILE A 61 17.45 -9.38 6.51
CA ILE A 61 16.49 -8.56 5.77
C ILE A 61 16.85 -7.07 5.81
N VAL A 62 17.27 -6.55 6.97
CA VAL A 62 17.61 -5.13 7.09
C VAL A 62 18.92 -4.80 6.38
N ASN A 63 19.93 -5.67 6.44
CA ASN A 63 21.25 -5.39 5.89
C ASN A 63 21.37 -5.75 4.40
N LEU A 64 20.69 -6.80 3.96
CA LEU A 64 20.81 -7.34 2.60
C LEU A 64 19.57 -7.05 1.74
N GLY A 65 18.45 -6.68 2.37
CA GLY A 65 17.17 -6.53 1.71
C GLY A 65 16.50 -7.87 1.38
N LEU A 66 15.32 -7.78 0.78
CA LEU A 66 14.65 -8.89 0.13
C LEU A 66 14.68 -8.64 -1.38
N PRO A 67 14.91 -9.68 -2.21
CA PRO A 67 14.79 -9.53 -3.64
C PRO A 67 13.34 -9.30 -4.06
N GLU A 68 13.11 -8.60 -5.18
CA GLU A 68 11.78 -8.15 -5.63
C GLU A 68 10.77 -9.30 -5.81
N TRP A 69 11.24 -10.49 -6.17
CA TRP A 69 10.38 -11.67 -6.35
C TRP A 69 10.02 -12.38 -5.04
N ALA A 70 10.69 -12.08 -3.93
CA ALA A 70 10.50 -12.80 -2.66
C ALA A 70 9.37 -12.24 -1.79
N PHE A 71 8.65 -11.23 -2.27
CA PHE A 71 7.46 -10.73 -1.62
C PHE A 71 6.36 -10.55 -2.66
N GLU A 72 5.24 -11.23 -2.44
CA GLU A 72 4.00 -10.85 -3.11
C GLU A 72 3.50 -9.59 -2.40
N ILE A 73 3.52 -8.47 -3.11
CA ILE A 73 2.74 -7.32 -2.68
C ILE A 73 1.27 -7.76 -2.80
N PHE A 74 0.68 -8.22 -1.70
CA PHE A 74 -0.75 -8.49 -1.60
C PHE A 74 -1.51 -7.16 -1.64
N ASP A 75 -1.46 -6.49 -2.78
CA ASP A 75 -2.25 -5.31 -3.09
C ASP A 75 -3.64 -5.76 -3.54
N ALA A 76 -4.36 -6.41 -2.64
CA ALA A 76 -5.82 -6.39 -2.74
C ALA A 76 -6.36 -4.98 -2.45
N ASP A 77 -5.62 -4.18 -1.66
CA ASP A 77 -6.03 -2.83 -1.23
C ASP A 77 -4.97 -1.72 -1.39
N SER A 78 -3.71 -1.97 -1.79
CA SER A 78 -2.83 -0.86 -2.18
C SER A 78 -3.16 -0.41 -3.60
N LYS A 79 -4.19 0.43 -3.65
CA LYS A 79 -4.15 1.52 -4.61
C LYS A 79 -2.91 2.35 -4.24
N PRO A 80 -2.05 2.72 -5.20
CA PRO A 80 -0.94 3.61 -4.91
C PRO A 80 -1.50 4.86 -4.25
N VAL A 81 -1.11 5.10 -2.99
CA VAL A 81 -1.55 6.27 -2.24
C VAL A 81 -0.77 7.45 -2.82
N VAL A 82 -1.36 8.08 -3.84
CA VAL A 82 -0.80 9.29 -4.44
C VAL A 82 -1.20 10.46 -3.54
N VAL A 83 -0.23 10.96 -2.77
CA VAL A 83 -0.39 12.18 -1.96
C VAL A 83 0.06 13.37 -2.80
N ILE A 84 -0.86 14.30 -3.04
CA ILE A 84 -0.61 15.53 -3.81
C ILE A 84 -0.77 16.71 -2.84
N GLU A 85 0.30 17.49 -2.65
CA GLU A 85 0.32 18.60 -1.68
C GLU A 85 0.57 19.95 -2.36
N GLY A 86 0.17 21.02 -1.65
CA GLY A 86 0.43 22.42 -2.02
C GLY A 86 -0.15 22.80 -3.39
N ILE A 87 0.68 23.46 -4.21
CA ILE A 87 0.29 24.02 -5.52
C ILE A 87 -0.28 22.95 -6.47
N TYR A 88 0.20 21.71 -6.36
CA TYR A 88 -0.28 20.61 -7.20
C TYR A 88 -1.70 20.17 -6.81
N ALA A 89 -2.05 20.24 -5.52
CA ALA A 89 -3.40 19.93 -5.05
C ALA A 89 -4.40 21.00 -5.50
N GLU A 90 -4.03 22.28 -5.40
CA GLU A 90 -4.85 23.41 -5.84
C GLU A 90 -5.16 23.34 -7.35
N ARG A 91 -4.14 23.05 -8.17
CA ARG A 91 -4.31 22.89 -9.62
C ARG A 91 -5.21 21.71 -9.98
N LEU A 92 -5.11 20.60 -9.24
CA LEU A 92 -5.98 19.44 -9.46
C LEU A 92 -7.44 19.77 -9.13
N ILE A 93 -7.69 20.47 -8.01
CA ILE A 93 -9.03 20.92 -7.62
C ILE A 93 -9.62 21.82 -8.72
N GLN A 94 -8.86 22.80 -9.19
CA GLN A 94 -9.32 23.73 -10.23
C GLN A 94 -9.64 23.02 -11.55
N ALA A 95 -8.83 22.02 -11.94
CA ALA A 95 -9.09 21.20 -13.12
C ALA A 95 -10.39 20.39 -12.96
N LEU A 96 -10.58 19.72 -11.83
CA LEU A 96 -11.78 18.92 -11.54
C LEU A 96 -13.06 19.77 -11.47
N GLU A 97 -13.00 20.97 -10.90
CA GLU A 97 -14.14 21.90 -10.86
C GLU A 97 -14.54 22.41 -12.25
N SER A 98 -13.58 22.54 -13.16
CA SER A 98 -13.84 22.96 -14.53
C SER A 98 -14.54 21.87 -15.35
N GLU A 99 -14.24 20.59 -15.08
CA GLU A 99 -14.85 19.43 -15.76
C GLU A 99 -16.18 18.99 -15.13
N GLY A 100 -16.41 19.24 -13.84
CA GLY A 100 -17.68 18.95 -13.15
C GLY A 100 -18.90 19.70 -13.71
N LYS A 101 -18.68 20.74 -14.51
CA LYS A 101 -19.71 21.36 -15.36
C LYS A 101 -19.81 20.59 -16.68
N VAL A 102 -20.18 19.31 -16.63
CA VAL A 102 -20.75 18.65 -17.80
C VAL A 102 -22.02 19.42 -18.15
N LYS A 103 -21.89 20.39 -19.07
CA LYS A 103 -23.03 21.00 -19.72
C LYS A 103 -23.76 19.86 -20.39
N ARG A 104 -24.85 19.38 -19.76
CA ARG A 104 -25.84 18.54 -20.44
C ARG A 104 -26.21 19.33 -21.69
N LYS A 105 -25.75 18.87 -22.85
CA LYS A 105 -26.24 19.36 -24.12
C LYS A 105 -27.71 18.96 -24.14
N THR A 106 -28.60 19.88 -23.84
CA THR A 106 -30.00 19.76 -24.22
C THR A 106 -29.99 19.51 -25.72
N SER A 107 -30.47 18.35 -26.15
CA SER A 107 -30.63 18.06 -27.56
C SER A 107 -31.50 19.16 -28.17
N LYS A 108 -30.94 19.95 -29.08
CA LYS A 108 -31.72 20.76 -30.02
C LYS A 108 -32.43 19.79 -30.96
N ALA A 109 -33.57 19.28 -30.52
CA ALA A 109 -34.52 18.59 -31.38
C ALA A 109 -35.89 19.20 -31.07
N ALA A 110 -36.58 19.60 -32.14
CA ALA A 110 -37.91 20.22 -32.18
C ALA A 110 -37.98 21.72 -31.91
N THR A 111 -37.51 22.53 -32.88
CA THR A 111 -38.11 23.83 -33.26
C THR A 111 -37.56 24.24 -34.63
N ASN A 112 -37.81 23.43 -35.68
CA ASN A 112 -37.51 23.84 -37.06
C ASN A 112 -38.65 23.57 -38.06
N GLU A 113 -39.82 23.09 -37.63
CA GLU A 113 -40.92 22.77 -38.57
C GLU A 113 -42.22 23.55 -38.31
N ALA A 114 -42.18 24.65 -37.55
CA ALA A 114 -43.36 25.48 -37.28
C ALA A 114 -43.18 26.97 -37.64
N SER A 115 -42.21 27.32 -38.49
CA SER A 115 -42.07 28.69 -39.02
C SER A 115 -41.89 28.77 -40.54
N GLU A 116 -41.97 27.66 -41.27
CA GLU A 116 -41.96 27.68 -42.75
C GLU A 116 -43.36 27.70 -43.40
N MET A 117 -44.45 27.61 -42.61
CA MET A 117 -45.83 27.63 -43.15
C MET A 117 -46.54 29.00 -43.04
N GLN A 118 -45.82 30.11 -42.84
CA GLN A 118 -46.45 31.46 -42.77
C GLN A 118 -45.98 32.47 -43.84
N ILE A 119 -45.24 32.02 -44.86
CA ILE A 119 -44.85 32.90 -46.00
C ILE A 119 -45.28 32.25 -47.32
N GLU A 120 -46.54 31.87 -47.44
CA GLU A 120 -47.20 31.67 -48.74
C GLU A 120 -48.63 32.19 -48.65
N MET A 121 -48.77 33.52 -48.68
CA MET A 121 -49.96 34.23 -49.16
C MET A 121 -49.60 35.71 -49.29
N SER A 122 -48.99 36.10 -50.42
CA SER A 122 -49.04 37.43 -51.06
C SER A 122 -47.97 37.53 -52.15
N ILE A 123 -48.36 37.30 -53.40
CA ILE A 123 -48.19 38.15 -54.59
C ILE A 123 -49.04 37.52 -55.70
#